data_AF-A0A645GHX3-F1
#
_entry.id   AF-A0A645GHX3-F1
#
_cell.length_a   1.000
_cell.length_b   1.000
_cell.length_c   1.000
_cell.angle_alpha   90.00
_cell.angle_beta   90.00
_cell.angle_gamma   90.00
#
_symmetry.space_group_name_H-M   'P 1'
#
loop_
_entity.id
_entity.type
_entity.pdbx_description
1 polymer ?
#
loop_
_entity_poly.entity_id
_entity_poly.type
_entity_poly.pdbx_seq_one_letter_code
_entity_poly.pdbx_strand_id
1 'polypeptide(L)' 'MNEEEIMQGLKSLAAVGFYVEPTSAVVPAALLKLRRLGIIPANEIPVMELTGSGLKATDKLVELFQLK' A
#
# COMPACT_ATOMS: atom_id res chain seq x y z
N MET A 1 0.62 4.23 11.01
CA MET A 1 0.14 3.06 10.28
C MET A 1 -1.08 2.57 11.00
N ASN A 2 -2.25 2.88 10.44
CA ASN A 2 -3.54 2.38 10.88
C ASN A 2 -4.23 1.65 9.71
N GLU A 3 -5.39 1.05 9.96
CA GLU A 3 -6.14 0.29 8.94
C GLU A 3 -6.58 1.17 7.75
N GLU A 4 -6.91 2.44 8.00
CA GLU A 4 -7.31 3.36 6.95
C GLU A 4 -6.16 3.69 5.98
N GLU A 5 -4.95 3.92 6.52
CA GLU A 5 -3.72 4.11 5.73
C GLU A 5 -3.41 2.88 4.88
N ILE A 6 -3.63 1.67 5.42
CA ILE A 6 -3.48 0.41 4.68
C ILE A 6 -4.51 0.32 3.54
N MET A 7 -5.78 0.65 3.81
CA MET A 7 -6.83 0.62 2.81
C MET A 7 -6.61 1.63 1.68
N GLN A 8 -6.14 2.84 2.00
CA GLN A 8 -5.74 3.82 1.00
C GLN A 8 -4.54 3.34 0.18
N GLY A 9 -3.56 2.71 0.84
CA GLY A 9 -2.43 2.06 0.17
C GLY A 9 -2.88 1.01 -0.83
N LEU A 10 -3.74 0.08 -0.41
CA LEU A 10 -4.33 -0.97 -1.26
C LEU A 10 -5.05 -0.36 -2.47
N LYS A 11 -5.90 0.65 -2.26
CA LYS A 11 -6.62 1.34 -3.34
C LYS A 11 -5.67 2.01 -4.33
N SER A 12 -4.63 2.69 -3.84
CA SER A 12 -3.67 3.40 -4.71
C SER A 12 -2.85 2.44 -5.58
N LEU A 13 -2.41 1.32 -5.00
CA LEU A 13 -1.68 0.27 -5.72
C LEU A 13 -2.58 -0.45 -6.73
N ALA A 14 -3.82 -0.77 -6.35
CA ALA A 14 -4.79 -1.40 -7.25
C ALA A 14 -5.13 -0.50 -8.44
N ALA A 15 -5.25 0.82 -8.23
CA ALA A 15 -5.54 1.78 -9.30
C ALA A 15 -4.46 1.83 -10.41
N VAL A 16 -3.24 1.36 -10.11
CA VAL A 16 -2.14 1.25 -11.08
C VAL A 16 -1.79 -0.20 -11.44
N GLY A 17 -2.63 -1.17 -11.06
CA GLY A 17 -2.54 -2.57 -11.48
C GLY A 17 -1.79 -3.52 -10.55
N PHE A 18 -1.41 -3.10 -9.34
CA PHE A 18 -0.78 -4.00 -8.36
C PHE A 18 -1.82 -4.67 -7.45
N TYR A 19 -1.76 -5.99 -7.37
CA TYR A 19 -2.57 -6.80 -6.44
C TYR A 19 -1.69 -7.38 -5.34
N VAL A 20 -1.75 -6.79 -4.14
CA VAL A 20 -0.85 -7.07 -3.01
C VAL A 20 -1.63 -7.44 -1.74
N GLU A 21 -0.97 -8.12 -0.81
CA GLU A 21 -1.55 -8.37 0.52
C GLU A 21 -1.57 -7.08 1.38
N PRO A 22 -2.45 -6.97 2.38
CA PRO A 22 -2.60 -5.74 3.20
C PRO A 22 -1.29 -5.24 3.83
N THR A 23 -0.45 -6.14 4.33
CA THR A 23 0.85 -5.83 4.94
C THR A 23 1.83 -5.21 3.95
N SER A 24 1.78 -5.59 2.68
CA SER A 24 2.60 -4.99 1.62
C SER A 24 2.12 -3.60 1.21
N ALA A 25 0.85 -3.27 1.47
CA ALA A 25 0.25 -2.00 1.06
C ALA A 25 0.54 -0.82 2.00
N VAL A 26 1.35 -1.01 3.04
CA VAL A 26 1.78 0.08 3.95
C VAL A 26 2.76 1.06 3.28
N VAL A 27 3.45 0.61 2.21
CA VAL A 27 4.59 1.31 1.63
C VAL A 27 4.23 2.66 1.00
N PRO A 28 3.12 2.81 0.23
CA PRO A 28 2.69 4.11 -0.28
C PRO A 28 2.46 5.15 0.83
N ALA A 29 1.79 4.75 1.92
CA ALA A 29 1.52 5.65 3.04
C ALA A 29 2.82 6.05 3.78
N ALA A 30 3.75 5.11 3.95
CA ALA A 30 5.06 5.39 4.52
C ALA A 30 5.85 6.38 3.65
N LEU A 31 5.88 6.20 2.32
CA LEU A 31 6.56 7.10 1.40
C LEU A 31 6.00 8.53 1.48
N LEU A 32 4.68 8.69 1.48
CA LEU A 32 4.04 10.01 1.63
C LEU A 32 4.42 10.67 2.96
N LYS A 33 4.43 9.90 4.06
CA LYS A 33 4.83 10.39 5.38
C LYS A 33 6.30 10.82 5.41
N LEU A 34 7.20 10.00 4.85
CA LEU A 34 8.64 10.29 4.80
C LEU A 34 8.94 11.53 3.93
N ARG A 35 8.24 11.70 2.81
CA ARG A 35 8.32 12.92 1.99
C ARG A 35 7.82 14.15 2.74
N ARG A 36 6.70 14.06 3.46
CA ARG A 36 6.17 15.17 4.27
C ARG A 36 7.13 15.58 5.40
N LEU A 37 7.86 14.61 5.96
CA LEU A 37 8.88 14.85 6.97
C LEU A 37 10.22 15.36 6.38
N GLY A 38 10.35 15.44 5.06
CA GLY A 38 11.59 15.84 4.39
C GLY A 38 12.72 14.80 4.47
N ILE A 39 12.42 13.57 4.89
CA ILE A 39 13.40 12.48 5.01
C ILE A 39 13.77 11.93 3.63
N ILE A 40 12.77 11.81 2.73
CA ILE A 40 12.99 11.44 1.33
C ILE A 40 12.75 12.71 0.49
N PRO A 41 13.80 13.33 -0.07
CA PRO A 41 13.70 14.47 -0.96
C PRO A 41 12.85 14.22 -2.22
N ALA A 42 12.28 15.27 -2.79
CA ALA A 42 11.46 15.19 -3.99
C ALA A 42 12.23 14.77 -5.25
N ASN A 43 13.55 14.99 -5.27
CA ASN A 43 14.44 14.64 -6.37
C ASN A 43 15.01 13.21 -6.29
N GLU A 44 14.64 12.43 -5.27
CA GLU A 44 15.03 11.03 -5.15
C GLU A 44 13.97 10.09 -5.75
N ILE A 45 14.44 8.95 -6.24
CA ILE A 45 13.62 7.89 -6.83
C ILE A 45 13.57 6.72 -5.83
N PRO A 46 12.55 6.64 -4.96
CA PRO A 46 12.43 5.56 -4.00
C PRO A 46 12.05 4.25 -4.71
N VAL A 47 12.59 3.13 -4.21
CA VAL A 47 12.15 1.79 -4.59
C VAL A 47 11.23 1.27 -3.48
N MET A 48 10.04 0.83 -3.85
CA MET A 48 9.06 0.25 -2.93
C MET A 48 9.05 -1.27 -3.10
N GLU A 49 9.36 -1.99 -2.02
CA GLU A 49 9.30 -3.45 -2.02
C GLU A 49 7.88 -3.92 -1.69
N LEU A 50 7.29 -4.72 -2.58
CA LEU A 50 5.97 -5.32 -2.41
C LEU A 50 6.15 -6.84 -2.27
N THR A 51 6.37 -7.29 -1.03
CA THR A 51 6.83 -8.65 -0.72
C THR A 51 5.74 -9.73 -0.82
N GLY A 52 4.47 -9.34 -0.78
CA GLY A 52 3.34 -10.25 -0.77
C GLY A 52 2.32 -9.96 -1.87
N SER A 53 2.07 -10.99 -2.69
CA SER A 53 0.96 -11.00 -3.64
C SER A 53 -0.38 -11.04 -2.91
N GLY A 54 -1.37 -10.31 -3.43
CA GLY A 54 -2.74 -10.34 -2.92
C GLY A 54 -3.38 -11.73 -2.96
N LEU A 55 -2.87 -12.63 -3.81
CA LEU A 55 -3.33 -14.02 -3.87
C LEU A 55 -3.19 -14.75 -2.52
N LYS A 56 -2.20 -14.36 -1.69
CA LYS A 56 -1.98 -14.93 -0.35
C LYS A 56 -3.09 -14.55 0.66
N ALA A 57 -3.82 -13.46 0.39
CA ALA A 57 -4.73 -12.84 1.33
C ALA A 57 -6.10 -12.48 0.70
N THR A 58 -6.51 -13.19 -0.37
CA THR A 58 -7.72 -12.88 -1.13
C THR A 58 -8.96 -12.80 -0.24
N ASP A 59 -9.18 -13.77 0.66
CA ASP A 59 -10.33 -13.76 1.58
C ASP A 59 -10.38 -12.47 2.43
N LYS A 60 -9.21 -12.01 2.86
CA LYS A 60 -9.08 -10.85 3.77
C LYS A 60 -9.32 -9.56 2.98
N LEU A 61 -8.91 -9.53 1.72
CA LEU A 61 -9.20 -8.43 0.81
C LEU A 61 -10.70 -8.35 0.48
N VAL A 62 -11.39 -9.49 0.27
CA VAL A 62 -12.84 -9.51 0.08
C VAL A 62 -13.57 -8.91 1.30
N GLU A 63 -13.18 -9.31 2.52
CA GLU A 63 -13.71 -8.76 3.78
C GLU A 63 -13.44 -7.24 3.90
N LEU A 64 -12.18 -6.82 3.67
CA LEU A 64 -11.74 -5.42 3.79
C LEU A 64 -12.42 -4.49 2.79
N PHE A 65 -12.65 -4.96 1.55
CA PHE A 65 -13.29 -4.17 0.50
C PHE A 65 -14.81 -4.35 0.45
N GLN A 66 -15.39 -5.20 1.30
CA GLN A 66 -16.82 -5.53 1.30
C GLN A 66 -17.32 -5.92 -0.10
N LEU A 67 -16.47 -6.65 -0.84
CA LEU A 67 -16.80 -7.10 -2.20
C LEU A 67 -17.86 -8.21 -2.09
N LYS A 68 -18.94 -8.07 -2.86
CA LYS A 68 -20.00 -9.07 -2.95
C LYS A 68 -19.68 -10.14 -3.97
#